data_AF-A0ABD4SRS2-F1
#
_entry.id   AF-A0ABD4SRS2-F1
#
_cell.length_a   1.000
_cell.length_b   1.000
_cell.length_c   1.000
_cell.angle_alpha   90.00
_cell.angle_beta   90.00
_cell.angle_gamma   90.00
#
_symmetry.space_group_name_H-M   'P 1'
#
loop_
_entity.id
_entity.type
_entity.pdbx_description
1 polymer ?
#
loop_
_entity_poly.entity_id
_entity_poly.type
_entity_poly.pdbx_seq_one_letter_code
_entity_poly.pdbx_strand_id
1 'polypeptide(L)'
;MEYLEFIALTDSYRQRITLHDIDQVELGHAYENLLAPVMTCKTATLKCGTGYTATGHISWKRAYFSIFDDDVQIASIAVCLHSTTATPLWCLLYLSEHPPSLPPSNDPWVAIRYDGPESATPQWLARLAWHAAWYLMEERVDD
;
A
#
# COMPACT_ATOMS: atom_id res chain seq x y z
N MET A 1 5.79 7.03 -17.57
CA MET A 1 6.10 7.36 -16.16
C MET A 1 7.19 6.41 -15.72
N GLU A 2 8.27 6.89 -15.10
CA GLU A 2 9.47 6.07 -14.88
C GLU A 2 9.56 5.47 -13.47
N TYR A 3 8.79 6.00 -12.50
CA TYR A 3 8.85 5.57 -11.11
C TYR A 3 7.55 5.89 -10.34
N LEU A 4 7.38 5.25 -9.18
CA LEU A 4 6.47 5.62 -8.09
C LEU A 4 7.27 6.06 -6.87
N GLU A 5 6.73 6.97 -6.07
CA GLU A 5 7.33 7.33 -4.78
C GLU A 5 6.81 6.40 -3.68
N PHE A 6 7.70 5.62 -3.07
CA PHE A 6 7.42 4.83 -1.87
C PHE A 6 7.81 5.59 -0.61
N ILE A 7 6.94 5.54 0.41
CA ILE A 7 7.12 6.27 1.66
C ILE A 7 6.81 5.33 2.83
N ALA A 8 7.82 5.01 3.65
CA ALA A 8 7.62 4.32 4.93
C ALA A 8 7.62 5.35 6.06
N LEU A 9 6.45 5.55 6.66
CA LEU A 9 6.20 6.68 7.55
C LEU A 9 6.88 6.55 8.90
N THR A 10 6.84 5.34 9.44
CA THR A 10 7.41 5.01 10.75
C THR A 10 8.91 5.33 10.78
N ASP A 11 9.58 5.16 9.64
CA ASP A 11 11.04 5.31 9.53
C ASP A 11 11.42 6.64 8.85
N SER A 12 10.44 7.47 8.50
CA SER A 12 10.61 8.67 7.67
C SER A 12 11.43 8.40 6.39
N TYR A 13 11.28 7.19 5.85
CA TYR A 13 12.04 6.71 4.70
C TYR A 13 11.26 6.95 3.42
N ARG A 14 11.98 7.35 2.37
CA ARG A 14 11.42 7.62 1.05
C ARG A 14 12.32 7.05 -0.03
N GLN A 15 11.72 6.38 -1.00
CA GLN A 15 12.42 5.72 -2.10
C GLN A 15 11.63 5.88 -3.39
N ARG A 16 12.34 5.96 -4.52
CA ARG A 16 11.72 5.76 -5.83
C ARG A 16 11.77 4.29 -6.19
N ILE A 17 10.61 3.72 -6.50
CA ILE A 17 10.47 2.35 -6.98
C ILE A 17 10.15 2.40 -8.48
N THR A 18 10.78 1.53 -9.24
CA THR A 18 10.64 1.38 -10.69
C THR A 18 10.11 -0.02 -11.01
N LEU A 19 9.76 -0.27 -12.27
CA LEU A 19 9.35 -1.60 -12.70
C LEU A 19 10.46 -2.66 -12.45
N HIS A 20 11.73 -2.26 -12.43
CA HIS A 20 12.84 -3.16 -12.15
C HIS A 20 12.89 -3.64 -10.70
N ASP A 21 12.23 -2.93 -9.78
CA ASP A 21 12.13 -3.31 -8.37
C ASP A 21 10.98 -4.30 -8.11
N ILE A 22 10.18 -4.60 -9.14
CA ILE A 22 8.99 -5.44 -9.07
C ILE A 22 9.29 -6.84 -9.58
N ASP A 23 9.08 -7.82 -8.70
CA ASP A 23 9.14 -9.23 -9.05
C ASP A 23 7.78 -9.69 -9.57
N GLN A 24 7.75 -10.30 -10.75
CA GLN A 24 6.50 -10.69 -11.41
C GLN A 24 5.72 -11.77 -10.65
N VAL A 25 6.42 -12.65 -9.91
CA VAL A 25 5.76 -13.67 -9.10
C VAL A 25 5.11 -13.04 -7.88
N GLU A 26 5.82 -12.12 -7.21
CA GLU A 26 5.25 -11.37 -6.09
C GLU A 26 4.13 -10.41 -6.52
N LEU A 27 4.19 -9.88 -7.75
CA LEU A 27 3.12 -9.08 -8.34
C LEU A 27 1.84 -9.92 -8.49
N GLY A 28 1.97 -11.13 -9.04
CA GLY A 28 0.86 -12.08 -9.13
C GLY A 28 0.28 -12.42 -7.76
N HIS A 29 1.13 -12.68 -6.77
CA HIS A 29 0.67 -12.93 -5.40
C HIS A 29 -0.02 -11.73 -4.76
N ALA A 30 0.47 -10.50 -4.99
CA ALA A 30 -0.19 -9.29 -4.50
C ALA A 30 -1.58 -9.12 -5.13
N TYR A 31 -1.72 -9.43 -6.42
CA TYR A 31 -3.02 -9.42 -7.07
C TYR A 31 -3.97 -10.47 -6.47
N GLU A 32 -3.56 -11.73 -6.46
CA GLU A 32 -4.40 -12.87 -6.03
C GLU A 32 -4.80 -12.79 -4.56
N ASN A 33 -3.86 -12.41 -3.69
CA ASN A 33 -4.03 -12.50 -2.24
C ASN A 33 -4.48 -11.20 -1.58
N LEU A 34 -4.28 -10.05 -2.23
CA LEU A 34 -4.71 -8.74 -1.72
C LEU A 34 -5.75 -8.08 -2.63
N LEU A 35 -5.39 -7.78 -3.88
CA LEU A 35 -6.20 -6.89 -4.71
C LEU A 35 -7.54 -7.52 -5.14
N ALA A 36 -7.52 -8.72 -5.71
CA ALA A 36 -8.74 -9.38 -6.19
C ALA A 36 -9.79 -9.62 -5.07
N PRO A 37 -9.42 -10.10 -3.86
CA PRO A 37 -10.35 -10.18 -2.75
C PRO A 37 -10.91 -8.81 -2.34
N VAL A 38 -10.06 -7.78 -2.21
CA VAL A 38 -10.50 -6.45 -1.78
C VAL A 38 -11.39 -5.78 -2.84
N MET A 39 -11.11 -5.95 -4.13
CA MET A 39 -11.98 -5.48 -5.23
C MET A 39 -13.38 -6.09 -5.17
N THR A 40 -13.51 -7.31 -4.62
CA THR A 40 -14.80 -7.99 -4.42
C THR A 40 -15.37 -7.79 -3.01
N CYS A 41 -14.88 -6.79 -2.26
CA CYS A 41 -15.29 -6.45 -0.90
C CYS A 41 -15.13 -7.61 0.10
N LYS A 42 -14.15 -8.50 -0.12
CA LYS A 42 -13.82 -9.61 0.78
C LYS A 42 -12.55 -9.31 1.57
N THR A 43 -12.43 -9.97 2.73
CA THR A 43 -11.16 -10.04 3.45
C THR A 43 -10.15 -10.86 2.65
N ALA A 44 -9.00 -10.26 2.39
CA ALA A 44 -7.85 -10.87 1.75
C ALA A 44 -7.05 -11.72 2.75
N THR A 45 -6.57 -12.88 2.32
CA THR A 45 -5.59 -13.69 3.09
C THR A 45 -4.24 -13.52 2.43
N LEU A 46 -3.34 -12.78 3.08
CA LEU A 46 -2.09 -12.33 2.44
C LEU A 46 -1.08 -13.46 2.27
N LYS A 47 -1.11 -14.45 3.16
CA LYS A 47 -0.25 -15.61 3.10
C LYS A 47 -0.94 -16.82 3.75
N CYS A 48 -1.12 -17.89 2.97
CA CYS A 48 -1.80 -19.09 3.43
C CYS A 48 -1.12 -19.69 4.67
N GLY A 49 -1.94 -20.09 5.65
CA GLY A 49 -1.46 -20.68 6.91
C GLY A 49 -0.81 -19.68 7.86
N THR A 50 -0.91 -18.38 7.58
CA THR A 50 -0.50 -17.30 8.48
C THR A 50 -1.71 -16.44 8.81
N GLY A 51 -1.78 -15.90 10.03
CA GLY A 51 -2.88 -15.03 10.49
C GLY A 51 -2.99 -13.69 9.77
N TYR A 52 -2.15 -13.46 8.75
CA TYR A 52 -2.10 -12.21 8.00
C TYR A 52 -3.29 -12.05 7.06
N THR A 53 -4.13 -11.06 7.37
CA THR A 53 -5.28 -10.71 6.54
C THR A 53 -5.26 -9.23 6.16
N ALA A 54 -6.04 -8.87 5.15
CA ALA A 54 -6.21 -7.49 4.74
C ALA A 54 -7.66 -7.16 4.43
N THR A 55 -8.05 -5.93 4.70
CA THR A 55 -9.30 -5.34 4.22
C THR A 55 -9.00 -3.97 3.64
N GLY A 56 -9.90 -3.40 2.85
CA GLY A 56 -9.64 -2.10 2.25
C GLY A 56 -10.68 -1.65 1.24
N HIS A 57 -10.34 -0.60 0.53
CA HIS A 57 -11.10 -0.12 -0.62
C HIS A 57 -10.14 0.19 -1.77
N ILE A 58 -10.56 -0.15 -2.98
CA ILE A 58 -9.87 0.21 -4.22
C ILE A 58 -10.82 1.06 -5.04
N SER A 59 -10.28 2.11 -5.65
CA SER A 59 -10.99 2.98 -6.58
C SER A 59 -10.03 3.40 -7.69
N TRP A 60 -10.58 3.94 -8.77
CA TRP A 60 -9.83 4.34 -9.96
C TRP A 60 -8.71 5.37 -9.73
N LYS A 61 -8.71 6.11 -8.61
CA LYS A 61 -7.64 7.07 -8.27
C LYS A 61 -6.78 6.67 -7.08
N ARG A 62 -7.26 5.73 -6.26
CA ARG A 62 -6.65 5.45 -4.96
C ARG A 62 -7.03 4.08 -4.43
N ALA A 63 -6.17 3.54 -3.59
CA ALA A 63 -6.49 2.40 -2.74
C ALA A 63 -6.02 2.65 -1.31
N TYR A 64 -6.69 2.01 -0.36
CA TYR A 64 -6.30 1.97 1.04
C TYR A 64 -6.55 0.58 1.58
N PHE A 65 -5.57 0.03 2.29
CA PHE A 65 -5.60 -1.29 2.87
C PHE A 65 -5.21 -1.23 4.34
N SER A 66 -5.96 -1.92 5.18
CA SER A 66 -5.57 -2.24 6.56
C SER A 66 -5.08 -3.68 6.59
N ILE A 67 -3.91 -3.90 7.18
CA ILE A 67 -3.25 -5.19 7.31
C ILE A 67 -3.34 -5.65 8.77
N PHE A 68 -3.75 -6.89 8.99
CA PHE A 68 -3.94 -7.48 10.31
C PHE A 68 -3.07 -8.72 10.49
N ASP A 69 -2.64 -8.97 11.72
CA ASP A 69 -2.04 -10.21 12.20
C ASP A 69 -2.90 -10.73 13.35
N ASP A 70 -3.58 -11.88 13.15
CA ASP A 70 -4.53 -12.44 14.12
C ASP A 70 -5.52 -11.38 14.67
N ASP A 71 -6.19 -10.67 13.77
CA ASP A 71 -7.15 -9.58 14.03
C ASP A 71 -6.58 -8.28 14.62
N VAL A 72 -5.27 -8.21 14.89
CA VAL A 72 -4.59 -6.98 15.33
C VAL A 72 -4.10 -6.21 14.11
N GLN A 73 -4.52 -4.96 13.94
CA GLN A 73 -4.01 -4.13 12.85
C GLN A 73 -2.51 -3.84 13.07
N ILE A 74 -1.68 -4.21 12.10
CA ILE A 74 -0.22 -4.03 12.15
C ILE A 74 0.30 -2.99 11.16
N ALA A 75 -0.46 -2.71 10.10
CA ALA A 75 -0.06 -1.73 9.11
C ALA A 75 -1.26 -1.17 8.33
N SER A 76 -1.07 0.02 7.79
CA SER A 76 -1.94 0.64 6.80
C SER A 76 -1.15 0.99 5.54
N ILE A 77 -1.68 0.62 4.37
CA ILE A 77 -1.08 0.92 3.07
C ILE A 77 -2.03 1.85 2.31
N ALA A 78 -1.52 2.97 1.80
CA ALA A 78 -2.28 3.84 0.91
C ALA A 78 -1.56 3.97 -0.43
N VAL A 79 -2.32 3.86 -1.52
CA VAL A 79 -1.85 4.04 -2.89
C VAL A 79 -2.60 5.23 -3.49
N CYS A 80 -1.87 6.20 -4.00
CA CYS A 80 -2.41 7.36 -4.67
C CYS A 80 -1.93 7.39 -6.12
N LEU A 81 -2.87 7.30 -7.06
CA LEU A 81 -2.59 7.33 -8.50
C LEU A 81 -2.86 8.70 -9.12
N HIS A 82 -3.40 9.67 -8.35
CA HIS A 82 -3.76 10.98 -8.86
C HIS A 82 -3.67 12.05 -7.75
N SER A 83 -3.04 13.20 -8.05
CA SER A 83 -2.78 14.28 -7.08
C SER A 83 -3.99 14.72 -6.28
N THR A 84 -5.18 14.80 -6.90
CA THR A 84 -6.44 15.22 -6.25
C THR A 84 -6.87 14.33 -5.08
N THR A 85 -6.42 13.06 -5.01
CA THR A 85 -6.74 12.16 -3.90
C THR A 85 -5.66 12.09 -2.83
N ALA A 86 -4.53 12.78 -3.02
CA ALA A 86 -3.38 12.70 -2.13
C ALA A 86 -3.70 13.21 -0.72
N THR A 87 -4.28 14.41 -0.59
CA THR A 87 -4.58 14.99 0.73
C THR A 87 -5.56 14.14 1.55
N PRO A 88 -6.72 13.71 1.01
CA PRO A 88 -7.62 12.84 1.76
C PRO A 88 -6.99 11.51 2.19
N LEU A 89 -6.18 10.87 1.34
CA LEU A 89 -5.46 9.63 1.69
C LEU A 89 -4.44 9.86 2.80
N TRP A 90 -3.74 10.99 2.77
CA TRP A 90 -2.81 11.33 3.83
C TRP A 90 -3.46 11.51 5.18
N CYS A 91 -4.60 12.20 5.21
CA CYS A 91 -5.38 12.32 6.44
C CYS A 91 -5.83 10.94 6.96
N LEU A 92 -6.18 10.01 6.06
CA LEU A 92 -6.54 8.64 6.44
C LEU A 92 -5.37 7.85 7.02
N LEU A 93 -4.14 8.05 6.52
CA LEU A 93 -2.98 7.37 7.08
C LEU A 93 -2.62 7.86 8.49
N TYR A 94 -2.83 9.15 8.79
CA TYR A 94 -2.39 9.74 10.05
C TYR A 94 -3.44 9.82 11.17
N LEU A 95 -4.73 9.57 10.90
CA LEU A 95 -5.83 9.48 11.88
C LEU A 95 -5.63 10.33 13.16
N SER A 96 -5.39 11.64 13.02
CA SER A 96 -5.26 12.64 14.11
C SER A 96 -3.87 12.82 14.75
N GLU A 97 -2.84 12.13 14.28
CA GLU A 97 -1.45 12.52 14.53
C GLU A 97 -1.07 13.69 13.60
N HIS A 98 -0.16 14.56 14.04
CA HIS A 98 0.26 15.70 13.22
C HIS A 98 0.75 15.20 11.86
N PRO A 99 0.13 15.64 10.74
CA PRO A 99 0.60 15.24 9.43
C PRO A 99 2.06 15.69 9.25
N PRO A 100 2.86 14.94 8.51
CA PRO A 100 4.26 15.26 8.28
C PRO A 100 4.33 16.63 7.63
N SER A 101 5.38 17.39 7.97
CA SER A 101 5.58 18.75 7.47
C SER A 101 5.72 18.81 5.95
N LEU A 102 5.90 17.67 5.30
CA LEU A 102 6.01 17.51 3.86
C LEU A 102 4.84 16.66 3.33
N PRO A 103 3.87 17.25 2.62
CA PRO A 103 2.90 16.48 1.84
C PRO A 103 3.63 15.71 0.73
N PRO A 104 3.02 14.64 0.18
CA PRO A 104 3.65 13.81 -0.83
C PRO A 104 3.82 14.60 -2.12
N SER A 105 4.61 14.04 -3.02
CA SER A 105 4.70 14.52 -4.40
C SER A 105 3.31 14.61 -5.06
N ASN A 106 3.19 15.48 -6.08
CA ASN A 106 2.09 15.42 -7.05
C ASN A 106 2.12 14.12 -7.89
N ASP A 107 3.25 13.41 -7.87
CA ASP A 107 3.43 12.11 -8.52
C ASP A 107 2.60 11.01 -7.84
N PRO A 108 2.26 9.93 -8.56
CA PRO A 108 1.72 8.74 -7.94
C PRO A 108 2.68 8.18 -6.88
N TRP A 109 2.11 7.75 -5.76
CA TRP A 109 2.86 7.31 -4.60
C TRP A 109 2.17 6.16 -3.88
N VAL A 110 2.96 5.41 -3.12
CA VAL A 110 2.48 4.42 -2.15
C VAL A 110 3.14 4.68 -0.81
N ALA A 111 2.36 4.64 0.26
CA ALA A 111 2.85 4.84 1.60
C ALA A 111 2.41 3.71 2.52
N ILE A 112 3.28 3.36 3.47
CA ILE A 112 3.00 2.41 4.53
C ILE A 112 3.20 3.05 5.90
N ARG A 113 2.24 2.83 6.79
CA ARG A 113 2.32 3.13 8.22
C ARG A 113 2.32 1.81 8.98
N TYR A 114 3.26 1.60 9.86
CA TYR A 114 3.23 0.47 10.80
C TYR A 114 2.59 0.91 12.12
N ASP A 115 1.69 0.09 12.65
CA ASP A 115 0.94 0.38 13.89
C ASP A 115 1.60 -0.27 15.13
N GLY A 116 2.81 -0.81 14.97
CA GLY A 116 3.60 -1.44 16.02
C GLY A 116 5.10 -1.19 15.88
N PRO A 117 5.93 -1.74 16.78
CA PRO A 117 7.37 -1.57 16.72
C PRO A 117 7.96 -2.20 15.45
N GLU A 118 8.94 -1.53 14.85
CA GLU A 118 9.61 -1.94 13.60
C GLU A 118 10.13 -3.39 13.67
N SER A 119 10.67 -3.81 14.82
CA SER A 119 11.18 -5.16 15.04
C SER A 119 10.12 -6.27 14.96
N ALA A 120 8.84 -5.93 15.11
CA ALA A 120 7.71 -6.85 15.00
C ALA A 120 7.06 -6.82 13.60
N THR A 121 7.53 -5.92 12.73
CA THR A 121 6.91 -5.69 11.43
C THR A 121 7.54 -6.61 10.37
N PRO A 122 6.72 -7.38 9.63
CA PRO A 122 7.26 -8.23 8.58
C PRO A 122 7.85 -7.44 7.40
N GLN A 123 9.10 -7.75 7.03
CA GLN A 123 9.81 -7.08 5.92
C GLN A 123 9.11 -7.19 4.56
N TRP A 124 8.28 -8.22 4.36
CA TRP A 124 7.56 -8.42 3.11
C TRP A 124 6.43 -7.39 2.88
N LEU A 125 6.00 -6.65 3.92
CA LEU A 125 4.92 -5.67 3.79
C LEU A 125 5.27 -4.50 2.87
N ALA A 126 6.52 -4.02 2.94
CA ALA A 126 6.99 -2.98 2.03
C ALA A 126 6.92 -3.46 0.58
N ARG A 127 7.38 -4.70 0.32
CA ARG A 127 7.27 -5.32 -1.01
C ARG A 127 5.81 -5.46 -1.44
N LEU A 128 4.92 -5.96 -0.58
CA LEU A 128 3.49 -6.04 -0.90
C LEU A 128 2.92 -4.67 -1.33
N ALA A 129 3.27 -3.60 -0.61
CA ALA A 129 2.83 -2.25 -0.94
C ALA A 129 3.33 -1.81 -2.33
N TRP A 130 4.58 -2.09 -2.67
CA TRP A 130 5.15 -1.77 -3.99
C TRP A 130 4.40 -2.50 -5.11
N HIS A 131 4.23 -3.81 -4.98
CA HIS A 131 3.58 -4.65 -5.99
C HIS A 131 2.11 -4.26 -6.17
N ALA A 132 1.38 -4.02 -5.07
CA ALA A 132 -0.01 -3.57 -5.12
C ALA A 132 -0.14 -2.22 -5.85
N ALA A 133 0.77 -1.28 -5.60
CA ALA A 133 0.75 0.03 -6.24
C ALA A 133 1.08 -0.05 -7.74
N TRP A 134 2.05 -0.87 -8.13
CA TRP A 134 2.41 -1.09 -9.52
C TRP A 134 1.29 -1.76 -10.31
N TYR A 135 0.67 -2.82 -9.78
CA TYR A 135 -0.47 -3.47 -10.42
C TYR A 135 -1.60 -2.47 -10.72
N LEU A 136 -2.00 -1.70 -9.70
CA LEU A 136 -3.06 -0.70 -9.84
C LEU A 136 -2.70 0.44 -10.80
N MET A 137 -1.41 0.67 -11.04
CA MET A 137 -0.94 1.65 -12.00
C MET A 137 -0.95 1.10 -13.44
N GLU A 138 -0.54 -0.16 -13.64
CA GLU A 138 -0.56 -0.83 -14.94
C GLU A 138 -1.97 -1.01 -15.49
N GLU A 139 -2.92 -1.47 -14.67
CA GLU A 139 -4.34 -1.58 -15.05
C GLU A 139 -4.96 -0.26 -15.53
N ARG A 140 -4.34 0.87 -15.18
CA ARG A 140 -4.78 2.21 -15.60
C ARG A 140 -4.32 2.61 -16.99
N VAL A 141 -3.37 1.88 -17.57
CA VAL A 141 -2.84 2.12 -18.93
C VAL A 141 -3.71 1.44 -19.98
N ASP A 142 -4.49 0.42 -19.58
CA ASP A 142 -5.32 -0.39 -20.46
C ASP A 142 -6.79 0.12 -20.62
N ASP A 143 -7.13 1.26 -20.00
CA ASP A 143 -8.41 2.01 -20.14
C ASP A 143 -8.22 3.32 -20.93
#